data_AF-A0AAE0FMU7-F1
#
_entry.id   AF-A0AAE0FMU7-F1
#
_cell.length_a   1.000
_cell.length_b   1.000
_cell.length_c   1.000
_cell.angle_alpha   90.00
_cell.angle_beta   90.00
_cell.angle_gamma   90.00
#
_symmetry.space_group_name_H-M   'P 1'
#
loop_
_entity.id
_entity.type
_entity.pdbx_description
1 polymer ?
#
loop_
_entity_poly.entity_id
_entity_poly.type
_entity_poly.pdbx_seq_one_letter_code
_entity_poly.pdbx_strand_id
1 'polypeptide(L)'
;MTTPVAPAAALPSEADEIASLDRVLTRLALTEEDKLEKVLSKLLTRVIGALSSPHPGTKKKVLEILSHINKRVKDQSHILLPLTDLLNQYLDHESVSLIKNFAIVYTEMAFERSTPESRFEACGRLLDNLSARTIQHQDITLRLFVWGLESLSSGTRPLESEEAFAAKFTFLSKEADRKVFLDFASDCLMYQHITAPAAATAVALSAEAAAAGVPPSTAPASATPAPPGVAPPPPGLSRQRAARVIGKRVLSGETLAKWKLGLVNFIAYAGIPGRSTVVQFMVAAADSSDKVARRGEELYKKRVSNELELEDPALIKTLFALFLGNNGSSVPAEAQTAPPSLPLKVRMMGLFCKSILAANSFPMTLQAIFDCLYGKTTNMSLKNAGMGFAVWVFKHSSDAQLKPMGPIILQGLLKLLDETAAAAADGDQNMRALRSFTYQAIGQLATRMPSLFSGSTEVAERFFSALTTEPQGGQLPRVWLRAAATVAPRRRHCSSAPPPL
;
A
#
# COMPACT_ATOMS: atom_id res chain seq x y z
N MET A 1 -24.66 58.20 39.23
CA MET A 1 -24.88 56.82 39.70
C MET A 1 -23.93 55.92 38.92
N THR A 2 -22.76 55.66 39.47
CA THR A 2 -21.76 54.72 38.94
C THR A 2 -21.90 53.42 39.71
N THR A 3 -22.36 52.37 39.05
CA THR A 3 -22.43 51.02 39.60
C THR A 3 -21.02 50.47 39.81
N PRO A 4 -20.74 49.75 40.91
CA PRO A 4 -19.45 49.12 41.12
C PRO A 4 -19.37 47.82 40.30
N VAL A 5 -18.29 47.69 39.55
CA VAL A 5 -17.90 46.46 38.85
C VAL A 5 -17.51 45.42 39.89
N ALA A 6 -18.11 44.22 39.81
CA ALA A 6 -17.79 43.09 40.67
C ALA A 6 -16.31 42.67 40.51
N PRO A 7 -15.61 42.27 41.58
CA PRO A 7 -14.22 41.84 41.48
C PRO A 7 -14.13 40.53 40.71
N ALA A 8 -13.28 40.50 39.69
CA ALA A 8 -12.90 39.28 38.99
C ALA A 8 -12.28 38.29 40.00
N ALA A 9 -12.76 37.04 40.00
CA ALA A 9 -12.26 35.98 40.86
C ALA A 9 -10.74 35.82 40.68
N ALA A 10 -9.98 35.89 41.78
CA ALA A 10 -8.53 35.70 41.78
C ALA A 10 -8.19 34.30 41.27
N LEU A 11 -7.30 34.24 40.27
CA LEU A 11 -6.72 32.97 39.81
C LEU A 11 -6.00 32.29 40.98
N PRO A 12 -6.12 30.95 41.14
CA PRO A 12 -5.46 30.22 42.22
C PRO A 12 -3.94 30.45 42.18
N SER A 13 -3.32 30.63 43.35
CA SER A 13 -1.87 30.83 43.42
C SER A 13 -1.12 29.52 43.12
N GLU A 14 0.12 29.62 42.60
CA GLU A 14 0.98 28.46 42.32
C GLU A 14 1.12 27.52 43.54
N ALA A 15 1.22 28.10 44.74
CA ALA A 15 1.34 27.34 45.98
C ALA A 15 0.07 26.55 46.31
N ASP A 16 -1.12 27.11 46.04
CA ASP A 16 -2.40 26.44 46.28
C ASP A 16 -2.62 25.28 45.29
N GLU A 17 -2.25 25.47 44.02
CA GLU A 17 -2.29 24.42 43.01
C GLU A 17 -1.39 23.24 43.40
N ILE A 18 -0.13 23.52 43.75
CA ILE A 18 0.83 22.51 44.17
C ILE A 18 0.35 21.78 45.43
N ALA A 19 -0.12 22.51 46.45
CA ALA A 19 -0.65 21.90 47.66
C ALA A 19 -1.85 20.98 47.38
N SER A 20 -2.70 21.34 46.42
CA SER A 20 -3.81 20.49 45.99
C SER A 20 -3.33 19.20 45.31
N LEU A 21 -2.28 19.29 44.49
CA LEU A 21 -1.65 18.16 43.80
C LEU A 21 -0.87 17.26 44.77
N ASP A 22 -0.25 17.81 45.81
CA ASP A 22 0.39 17.03 46.89
C ASP A 22 -0.62 16.21 47.69
N ARG A 23 -1.80 16.78 47.99
CA ARG A 23 -2.89 16.04 48.62
C ARG A 23 -3.38 14.89 47.74
N VAL A 24 -3.48 15.14 46.43
CA VAL A 24 -3.80 14.13 45.43
C VAL A 24 -2.75 13.02 45.39
N LEU A 25 -1.46 13.37 45.37
CA LEU A 25 -0.36 12.42 45.34
C LEU A 25 -0.32 11.56 46.61
N THR A 26 -0.50 12.19 47.78
CA THR A 26 -0.56 11.49 49.06
C THR A 26 -1.73 10.51 49.10
N ARG A 27 -2.92 10.93 48.63
CA ARG A 27 -4.07 10.03 48.50
C ARG A 27 -3.81 8.88 47.53
N LEU A 28 -3.17 9.16 46.40
CA LEU A 28 -2.80 8.14 45.42
C LEU A 28 -1.83 7.13 46.02
N ALA A 29 -0.85 7.57 46.82
CA ALA A 29 0.10 6.69 47.50
C ALA A 29 -0.58 5.77 48.53
N LEU A 30 -1.60 6.27 49.21
CA LEU A 30 -2.37 5.52 50.22
C LEU A 30 -3.51 4.67 49.63
N THR A 31 -3.76 4.74 48.32
CA THR A 31 -4.85 3.99 47.68
C THR A 31 -4.47 2.53 47.49
N GLU A 32 -5.24 1.61 48.07
CA GLU A 32 -5.14 0.15 47.85
C GLU A 32 -5.43 -0.23 46.37
N GLU A 33 -4.92 -1.37 45.93
CA GLU A 33 -5.02 -1.82 44.52
C GLU A 33 -6.47 -1.99 44.07
N ASP A 34 -7.32 -2.60 44.90
CA ASP A 34 -8.74 -2.84 44.61
C ASP A 34 -9.55 -1.56 44.38
N LYS A 35 -9.07 -0.43 44.89
CA LYS A 35 -9.72 0.89 44.77
C LYS A 35 -9.04 1.77 43.73
N LEU A 36 -7.89 1.34 43.19
CA LEU A 36 -7.06 2.15 42.30
C LEU A 36 -7.81 2.50 41.02
N GLU A 37 -8.51 1.54 40.41
CA GLU A 37 -9.30 1.77 39.19
C GLU A 37 -10.33 2.90 39.37
N LYS A 38 -11.11 2.84 40.46
CA LYS A 38 -12.13 3.85 40.77
C LYS A 38 -11.54 5.23 41.06
N VAL A 39 -10.32 5.30 41.59
CA VAL A 39 -9.61 6.56 41.81
C VAL A 39 -9.07 7.10 40.50
N LEU A 40 -8.44 6.26 39.67
CA LEU A 40 -7.85 6.66 38.40
C LEU A 40 -8.88 7.14 37.39
N SER A 41 -10.09 6.57 37.38
CA SER A 41 -11.17 6.98 36.46
C SER A 41 -11.50 8.48 36.55
N LYS A 42 -11.40 9.08 37.74
CA LYS A 42 -11.63 10.51 37.95
C LYS A 42 -10.34 11.31 38.02
N LEU A 43 -9.28 10.70 38.55
CA LEU A 43 -8.06 11.41 38.85
C LEU A 43 -7.26 11.73 37.59
N LEU A 44 -7.20 10.78 36.64
CA LEU A 44 -6.28 10.87 35.52
C LEU A 44 -6.60 12.06 34.60
N THR A 45 -7.86 12.23 34.22
CA THR A 45 -8.30 13.35 33.38
C THR A 45 -8.12 14.70 34.07
N ARG A 46 -8.39 14.76 35.38
CA ARG A 46 -8.18 15.96 36.20
C ARG A 46 -6.70 16.35 36.28
N VAL A 47 -5.82 15.37 36.52
CA VAL A 47 -4.37 15.60 36.63
C VAL A 47 -3.79 16.04 35.29
N ILE A 48 -4.19 15.41 34.18
CA ILE A 48 -3.78 15.84 32.84
C ILE A 48 -4.30 17.26 32.56
N GLY A 49 -5.54 17.57 32.95
CA GLY A 49 -6.13 18.90 32.77
C GLY A 49 -5.34 20.02 33.46
N ALA A 50 -4.73 19.73 34.61
CA ALA A 50 -3.89 20.69 35.34
C ALA A 50 -2.61 21.10 34.58
N LEU A 51 -2.24 20.43 33.49
CA LEU A 51 -1.14 20.85 32.60
C LEU A 51 -1.42 22.17 31.86
N SER A 52 -2.67 22.66 31.84
CA SER A 52 -3.02 23.97 31.31
C SER A 52 -2.52 25.13 32.17
N SER A 53 -2.19 24.88 33.45
CA SER A 53 -1.71 25.92 34.36
C SER A 53 -0.47 26.63 33.78
N PRO A 54 -0.33 27.96 33.93
CA PRO A 54 0.87 28.68 33.49
C PRO A 54 2.11 28.35 34.35
N HIS A 55 1.91 27.82 35.56
CA HIS A 55 2.94 27.64 36.57
C HIS A 55 3.87 26.43 36.30
N PRO A 56 5.20 26.62 36.19
CA PRO A 56 6.14 25.52 35.99
C PRO A 56 6.16 24.51 37.14
N GLY A 57 5.99 24.96 38.39
CA GLY A 57 5.94 24.08 39.56
C GLY A 57 4.76 23.12 39.50
N THR A 58 3.58 23.61 39.15
CA THR A 58 2.37 22.80 38.93
C THR A 58 2.61 21.73 37.86
N LYS A 59 3.18 22.10 36.70
CA LYS A 59 3.48 21.13 35.63
C LYS A 59 4.45 20.04 36.08
N LYS A 60 5.52 20.41 36.79
CA LYS A 60 6.49 19.43 37.33
C LYS A 60 5.80 18.43 38.26
N LYS A 61 4.90 18.92 39.11
CA LYS A 61 4.16 18.07 40.06
C LYS A 61 3.16 17.15 39.36
N VAL A 62 2.49 17.63 38.31
CA VAL A 62 1.64 16.79 37.46
C VAL A 62 2.44 15.64 36.85
N LEU A 63 3.63 15.92 36.30
CA LEU A 63 4.49 14.88 35.71
C LEU A 63 4.96 13.84 36.75
N GLU A 64 5.23 14.28 37.98
CA GLU A 64 5.53 13.39 39.11
C GLU A 64 4.36 12.43 39.38
N ILE A 65 3.14 12.97 39.49
CA ILE A 65 1.92 12.15 39.71
C ILE A 65 1.73 11.15 38.57
N LEU A 66 1.84 11.59 37.31
CA LEU A 66 1.70 10.73 36.14
C LEU A 66 2.75 9.60 36.10
N SER A 67 3.99 9.89 36.51
CA SER A 67 5.05 8.88 36.69
C SER A 67 4.68 7.84 37.76
N HIS A 68 4.13 8.27 38.91
CA HIS A 68 3.64 7.35 39.93
C HIS A 68 2.48 6.47 39.44
N ILE A 69 1.52 7.05 38.71
CA ILE A 69 0.43 6.29 38.08
C ILE A 69 1.01 5.23 37.14
N ASN A 70 1.93 5.61 36.25
CA ASN A 70 2.55 4.68 35.30
C ASN A 70 3.25 3.51 35.99
N LYS A 71 4.00 3.78 37.08
CA LYS A 71 4.67 2.71 37.85
C LYS A 71 3.68 1.70 38.44
N ARG A 72 2.56 2.17 39.00
CA ARG A 72 1.55 1.29 39.60
C ARG A 72 0.79 0.48 38.54
N VAL A 73 0.44 1.13 37.45
CA VAL A 73 -0.42 0.54 36.41
C VAL A 73 0.37 -0.42 35.50
N LYS A 74 1.70 -0.25 35.38
CA LYS A 74 2.56 -1.01 34.45
C LYS A 74 2.40 -2.53 34.55
N ASP A 75 2.47 -3.08 35.76
CA ASP A 75 2.45 -4.52 35.98
C ASP A 75 1.03 -5.07 36.25
N GLN A 76 0.03 -4.18 36.27
CA GLN A 76 -1.36 -4.48 36.59
C GLN A 76 -2.26 -4.19 35.39
N SER A 77 -2.17 -5.03 34.36
CA SER A 77 -2.93 -4.85 33.10
C SER A 77 -4.44 -4.99 33.24
N HIS A 78 -4.94 -5.55 34.34
CA HIS A 78 -6.36 -5.69 34.63
C HIS A 78 -7.03 -4.36 35.03
N ILE A 79 -6.26 -3.39 35.50
CA ILE A 79 -6.79 -2.08 35.91
C ILE A 79 -7.21 -1.30 34.66
N LEU A 80 -8.51 -0.98 34.58
CA LEU A 80 -9.06 -0.19 33.49
C LEU A 80 -8.77 1.30 33.68
N LEU A 81 -8.54 1.98 32.57
CA LEU A 81 -8.39 3.43 32.52
C LEU A 81 -9.62 4.04 31.83
N PRO A 82 -10.00 5.29 32.15
CA PRO A 82 -11.23 5.91 31.65
C PRO A 82 -11.09 6.29 30.16
N LEU A 83 -11.24 5.30 29.26
CA LEU A 83 -11.01 5.45 27.82
C LEU A 83 -11.84 6.58 27.21
N THR A 84 -13.14 6.60 27.48
CA THR A 84 -14.07 7.59 26.92
C THR A 84 -13.72 9.01 27.40
N ASP A 85 -13.41 9.19 28.68
CA ASP A 85 -13.09 10.51 29.22
C ASP A 85 -11.73 11.03 28.73
N LEU A 86 -10.73 10.14 28.60
CA LEU A 86 -9.43 10.47 28.01
C LEU A 86 -9.56 10.85 26.54
N LEU A 87 -10.38 10.12 25.78
CA LEU A 87 -10.65 10.44 24.38
C LEU A 87 -11.36 11.80 24.26
N ASN A 88 -12.34 12.08 25.11
CA ASN A 88 -13.01 13.38 25.14
C ASN A 88 -12.03 14.51 25.45
N GLN A 89 -11.14 14.33 26.43
CA GLN A 89 -10.11 15.30 26.77
C GLN A 89 -9.09 15.52 25.63
N TYR A 90 -8.76 14.47 24.89
CA TYR A 90 -7.89 14.56 23.72
C TYR A 90 -8.54 15.33 22.56
N LEU A 91 -9.83 15.05 22.31
CA LEU A 91 -10.60 15.66 21.23
C LEU A 91 -11.02 17.11 21.52
N ASP A 92 -10.92 17.55 22.78
CA ASP A 92 -11.24 18.91 23.17
C ASP A 92 -10.40 19.94 22.39
N HIS A 93 -11.07 20.83 21.68
CA HIS A 93 -10.45 21.83 20.83
C HIS A 93 -9.73 22.92 21.63
N GLU A 94 -10.19 23.21 22.85
CA GLU A 94 -9.63 24.24 23.73
C GLU A 94 -8.38 23.77 24.46
N SER A 95 -8.13 22.45 24.47
CA SER A 95 -7.00 21.88 25.19
C SER A 95 -5.65 22.25 24.56
N VAL A 96 -4.71 22.65 25.42
CA VAL A 96 -3.33 23.00 25.04
C VAL A 96 -2.63 21.77 24.44
N SER A 97 -1.71 21.98 23.47
CA SER A 97 -0.98 20.87 22.82
C SER A 97 -0.32 19.90 23.81
N LEU A 98 0.18 20.40 24.95
CA LEU A 98 0.74 19.56 26.01
C LEU A 98 -0.29 18.57 26.57
N ILE A 99 -1.53 19.02 26.82
CA ILE A 99 -2.64 18.15 27.28
C ILE A 99 -2.92 17.08 26.23
N LYS A 100 -3.02 17.45 24.95
CA LYS A 100 -3.29 16.49 23.87
C LYS A 100 -2.23 15.41 23.78
N ASN A 101 -0.95 15.76 23.94
CA ASN A 101 0.17 14.82 23.91
C ASN A 101 0.14 13.80 25.06
N PHE A 102 -0.28 14.21 26.26
CA PHE A 102 -0.46 13.28 27.38
C PHE A 102 -1.75 12.48 27.27
N ALA A 103 -2.86 13.15 26.90
CA ALA A 103 -4.16 12.52 26.74
C ALA A 103 -4.10 11.36 25.74
N ILE A 104 -3.48 11.54 24.57
CA ILE A 104 -3.36 10.48 23.56
C ILE A 104 -2.54 9.28 24.04
N VAL A 105 -1.48 9.50 24.83
CA VAL A 105 -0.65 8.41 25.40
C VAL A 105 -1.48 7.59 26.38
N TYR A 106 -2.24 8.25 27.26
CA TYR A 106 -3.13 7.56 28.19
C TYR A 106 -4.34 6.94 27.49
N THR A 107 -4.84 7.52 26.40
CA THR A 107 -5.85 6.89 25.53
C THR A 107 -5.31 5.60 24.92
N GLU A 108 -4.07 5.59 24.41
CA GLU A 108 -3.43 4.36 23.89
C GLU A 108 -3.31 3.30 24.99
N MET A 109 -2.84 3.67 26.19
CA MET A 109 -2.77 2.76 27.34
C MET A 109 -4.15 2.25 27.78
N ALA A 110 -5.18 3.10 27.78
CA ALA A 110 -6.54 2.71 28.13
C ALA A 110 -7.11 1.74 27.10
N PHE A 111 -6.91 2.03 25.82
CA PHE A 111 -7.37 1.20 24.72
C PHE A 111 -6.79 -0.22 24.80
N GLU A 112 -5.52 -0.35 25.20
CA GLU A 112 -4.89 -1.65 25.41
C GLU A 112 -5.58 -2.53 26.45
N ARG A 113 -6.18 -1.92 27.45
CA ARG A 113 -6.78 -2.58 28.62
C ARG A 113 -8.29 -2.80 28.48
N SER A 114 -8.94 -2.01 27.62
CA SER A 114 -10.38 -2.08 27.38
C SER A 114 -10.82 -3.35 26.63
N THR A 115 -12.09 -3.71 26.79
CA THR A 115 -12.73 -4.81 26.04
C THR A 115 -12.93 -4.45 24.56
N PRO A 116 -13.10 -5.43 23.66
CA PRO A 116 -13.35 -5.18 22.23
C PRO A 116 -14.57 -4.28 21.96
N GLU A 117 -15.61 -4.36 22.79
CA GLU A 117 -16.82 -3.56 22.67
C GLU A 117 -16.55 -2.09 22.98
N SER A 118 -15.84 -1.81 24.09
CA SER A 118 -15.46 -0.46 24.47
C SER A 118 -14.46 0.17 23.48
N ARG A 119 -13.54 -0.64 22.93
CA ARG A 119 -12.65 -0.22 21.84
C ARG A 119 -13.43 0.20 20.59
N PHE A 120 -14.42 -0.60 20.19
CA PHE A 120 -15.25 -0.31 19.02
C PHE A 120 -16.11 0.95 19.22
N GLU A 121 -16.66 1.15 20.42
CA GLU A 121 -17.38 2.39 20.76
C GLU A 121 -16.48 3.63 20.64
N ALA A 122 -15.25 3.55 21.14
CA ALA A 122 -14.27 4.63 21.04
C ALA A 122 -13.91 4.98 19.57
N CYS A 123 -13.95 3.99 18.66
CA CYS A 123 -13.67 4.22 17.24
C CYS A 123 -14.59 5.27 16.58
N GLY A 124 -15.82 5.44 17.07
CA GLY A 124 -16.80 6.39 16.50
C GLY A 124 -16.27 7.83 16.43
N ARG A 125 -15.48 8.24 17.43
CA ARG A 125 -14.94 9.61 17.55
C ARG A 125 -13.42 9.69 17.39
N LEU A 126 -12.74 8.54 17.39
CA LEU A 126 -11.28 8.47 17.40
C LEU A 126 -10.64 9.19 16.22
N LEU A 127 -11.29 9.21 15.05
CA LEU A 127 -10.80 9.84 13.82
C LEU A 127 -11.40 11.22 13.53
N ASP A 128 -12.11 11.84 14.46
CA ASP A 128 -12.72 13.17 14.27
C ASP A 128 -11.65 14.25 13.99
N ASN A 129 -11.77 15.01 12.90
CA ASN A 129 -10.80 16.04 12.50
C ASN A 129 -9.39 15.47 12.22
N LEU A 130 -9.32 14.25 11.65
CA LEU A 130 -8.06 13.53 11.41
C LEU A 130 -7.02 14.36 10.65
N SER A 131 -7.43 15.01 9.56
CA SER A 131 -6.54 15.77 8.66
C SER A 131 -5.90 17.00 9.29
N ALA A 132 -6.49 17.57 10.34
CA ALA A 132 -5.97 18.74 11.04
C ALA A 132 -4.93 18.38 12.14
N ARG A 133 -4.73 17.10 12.44
CA ARG A 133 -3.83 16.62 13.50
C ARG A 133 -2.39 16.53 13.00
N THR A 134 -1.44 16.50 13.92
CA THR A 134 -0.03 16.18 13.60
C THR A 134 0.08 14.75 13.04
N ILE A 135 1.06 14.49 12.17
CA ILE A 135 1.27 13.16 11.57
C ILE A 135 1.39 12.07 12.65
N GLN A 136 2.11 12.35 13.74
CA GLN A 136 2.25 11.42 14.85
C GLN A 136 0.90 11.03 15.47
N HIS A 137 0.02 12.00 15.71
CA HIS A 137 -1.30 11.74 16.28
C HIS A 137 -2.25 11.06 15.29
N GLN A 138 -2.16 11.41 14.00
CA GLN A 138 -2.88 10.69 12.94
C GLN A 138 -2.52 9.20 13.00
N ASP A 139 -1.23 8.88 13.02
CA ASP A 139 -0.74 7.50 13.00
C ASP A 139 -1.16 6.71 14.24
N ILE A 140 -1.08 7.31 15.44
CA ILE A 140 -1.53 6.67 16.67
C ILE A 140 -3.03 6.37 16.60
N THR A 141 -3.84 7.38 16.26
CA THR A 141 -5.30 7.20 16.24
C THR A 141 -5.78 6.25 15.14
N LEU A 142 -5.11 6.23 13.98
CA LEU A 142 -5.37 5.27 12.91
C LEU A 142 -5.02 3.83 13.29
N ARG A 143 -3.90 3.60 14.00
CA ARG A 143 -3.55 2.27 14.52
C ARG A 143 -4.55 1.78 15.56
N LEU A 144 -4.92 2.65 16.50
CA LEU A 144 -5.96 2.35 17.49
C LEU A 144 -7.30 2.04 16.83
N PHE A 145 -7.65 2.80 15.78
CA PHE A 145 -8.87 2.57 15.02
C PHE A 145 -8.89 1.18 14.41
N VAL A 146 -7.85 0.79 13.66
CA VAL A 146 -7.75 -0.55 13.06
C VAL A 146 -7.82 -1.65 14.11
N TRP A 147 -7.21 -1.44 15.27
CA TRP A 147 -7.31 -2.40 16.37
C TRP A 147 -8.75 -2.54 16.89
N GLY A 148 -9.47 -1.43 17.09
CA GLY A 148 -10.87 -1.47 17.51
C GLY A 148 -11.83 -2.13 16.50
N LEU A 149 -11.42 -2.31 15.25
CA LEU A 149 -12.21 -3.04 14.24
C LEU A 149 -12.08 -4.57 14.34
N GLU A 150 -11.35 -5.11 15.32
CA GLU A 150 -11.18 -6.57 15.48
C GLU A 150 -12.52 -7.32 15.62
N SER A 151 -13.53 -6.68 16.22
CA SER A 151 -14.89 -7.20 16.36
C SER A 151 -15.59 -7.40 15.01
N LEU A 152 -15.21 -6.64 13.97
CA LEU A 152 -15.76 -6.75 12.62
C LEU A 152 -15.07 -7.82 11.77
N SER A 153 -14.01 -8.46 12.28
CA SER A 153 -13.23 -9.44 11.51
C SER A 153 -14.01 -10.70 11.15
N SER A 154 -15.05 -11.05 11.93
CA SER A 154 -15.91 -12.21 11.69
C SER A 154 -16.77 -12.08 10.43
N GLY A 155 -16.95 -10.86 9.91
CA GLY A 155 -17.82 -10.60 8.76
C GLY A 155 -19.31 -10.63 9.10
N THR A 156 -19.68 -10.65 10.39
CA THR A 156 -21.07 -10.46 10.79
C THR A 156 -21.49 -9.05 10.39
N ARG A 157 -22.45 -8.95 9.46
CA ARG A 157 -22.97 -7.66 9.03
C ARG A 157 -23.76 -7.03 10.18
N PRO A 158 -23.56 -5.74 10.48
CA PRO A 158 -24.49 -5.01 11.32
C PRO A 158 -25.92 -5.14 10.77
N LEU A 159 -26.91 -5.26 11.66
CA LEU A 159 -28.32 -5.34 11.28
C LEU A 159 -28.87 -3.98 10.78
N GLU A 160 -28.17 -2.89 11.13
CA GLU A 160 -28.51 -1.53 10.74
C GLU A 160 -28.14 -1.21 9.29
N SER A 161 -28.73 -0.14 8.74
CA SER A 161 -28.40 0.34 7.39
C SER A 161 -26.98 0.90 7.31
N GLU A 162 -26.42 0.98 6.10
CA GLU A 162 -25.08 1.55 5.86
C GLU A 162 -25.00 3.01 6.30
N GLU A 163 -26.08 3.78 6.12
CA GLU A 163 -26.18 5.17 6.57
C GLU A 163 -26.15 5.27 8.10
N ALA A 164 -26.91 4.42 8.80
CA ALA A 164 -26.93 4.40 10.26
C ALA A 164 -25.58 3.97 10.85
N PHE A 165 -24.91 3.00 10.21
CA PHE A 165 -23.57 2.58 10.59
C PHE A 165 -22.56 3.71 10.36
N ALA A 166 -22.58 4.34 9.18
CA ALA A 166 -21.68 5.44 8.83
C ALA A 166 -21.87 6.68 9.71
N ALA A 167 -23.10 6.98 10.15
CA ALA A 167 -23.40 8.11 11.02
C ALA A 167 -22.68 8.06 12.38
N LYS A 168 -22.24 6.86 12.83
CA LYS A 168 -21.42 6.70 14.04
C LYS A 168 -19.99 7.22 13.89
N PHE A 169 -19.54 7.46 12.66
CA PHE A 169 -18.17 7.81 12.31
C PHE A 169 -18.12 9.14 11.56
N THR A 170 -18.05 10.25 12.31
CA THR A 170 -18.23 11.59 11.75
C THR A 170 -17.16 11.98 10.71
N PHE A 171 -15.97 11.38 10.80
CA PHE A 171 -14.86 11.58 9.87
C PHE A 171 -15.18 11.19 8.42
N LEU A 172 -16.16 10.28 8.21
CA LEU A 172 -16.55 9.83 6.87
C LEU A 172 -17.19 10.94 6.02
N SER A 173 -17.85 11.90 6.69
CA SER A 173 -18.49 13.05 6.06
C SER A 173 -17.47 14.07 5.52
N LYS A 174 -16.26 14.11 6.08
CA LYS A 174 -15.18 15.02 5.66
C LYS A 174 -14.26 14.32 4.66
N GLU A 175 -14.20 14.84 3.43
CA GLU A 175 -13.39 14.24 2.37
C GLU A 175 -11.89 14.17 2.71
N ALA A 176 -11.35 15.22 3.33
CA ALA A 176 -9.95 15.25 3.75
C ALA A 176 -9.61 14.15 4.76
N ASP A 177 -10.47 13.95 5.77
CA ASP A 177 -10.28 12.91 6.78
C ASP A 177 -10.43 11.51 6.17
N ARG A 178 -11.44 11.32 5.32
CA ARG A 178 -11.66 10.09 4.58
C ARG A 178 -10.46 9.72 3.70
N LYS A 179 -9.84 10.70 3.03
CA LYS A 179 -8.64 10.47 2.22
C LYS A 179 -7.47 9.98 3.07
N VAL A 180 -7.19 10.63 4.21
CA VAL A 180 -6.10 10.21 5.13
C VAL A 180 -6.35 8.79 5.65
N PHE A 181 -7.60 8.47 6.00
CA PHE A 181 -7.99 7.12 6.41
C PHE A 181 -7.79 6.09 5.29
N LEU A 182 -8.25 6.38 4.06
CA LEU A 182 -8.12 5.47 2.92
C LEU A 182 -6.65 5.23 2.52
N ASP A 183 -5.82 6.27 2.59
CA ASP A 183 -4.37 6.17 2.35
C ASP A 183 -3.71 5.23 3.38
N PHE A 184 -4.05 5.37 4.67
CA PHE A 184 -3.58 4.47 5.72
C PHE A 184 -4.18 3.06 5.60
N ALA A 185 -5.43 2.94 5.18
CA ALA A 185 -6.08 1.65 4.97
C ALA A 185 -5.36 0.84 3.88
N SER A 186 -4.95 1.50 2.78
CA SER A 186 -4.08 0.89 1.77
C SER A 186 -2.76 0.43 2.36
N ASP A 187 -2.13 1.23 3.23
CA ASP A 187 -0.87 0.84 3.90
C ASP A 187 -1.04 -0.42 4.73
N CYS A 188 -2.08 -0.46 5.56
CA CYS A 188 -2.41 -1.63 6.38
C CYS A 188 -2.66 -2.88 5.53
N LEU A 189 -3.37 -2.76 4.42
CA LEU A 189 -3.68 -3.89 3.53
C LEU A 189 -2.45 -4.38 2.77
N MET A 190 -1.56 -3.47 2.37
CA MET A 190 -0.30 -3.82 1.70
C MET A 190 0.73 -4.41 2.65
N TYR A 191 0.68 -4.06 3.94
CA TYR A 191 1.63 -4.53 4.93
C TYR A 191 1.61 -6.06 5.04
N GLN A 192 2.76 -6.70 4.81
CA GLN A 192 2.92 -8.14 4.99
C GLN A 192 3.74 -8.40 6.25
N HIS A 193 3.34 -9.42 7.01
CA HIS A 193 4.14 -9.86 8.15
C HIS A 193 5.49 -10.34 7.65
N ILE A 194 6.57 -9.67 8.03
CA ILE A 194 7.93 -10.14 7.76
C ILE A 194 8.19 -11.29 8.72
N THR A 195 7.89 -12.52 8.30
CA THR A 195 8.44 -13.68 9.01
C THR A 195 9.96 -13.65 8.81
N ALA A 196 10.70 -13.84 9.90
CA ALA A 196 12.16 -13.88 9.90
C ALA A 196 12.83 -14.81 8.85
N PRO A 197 12.22 -15.87 8.25
CA PRO A 197 12.93 -16.67 7.26
C PRO A 197 13.11 -15.95 5.91
N ALA A 198 12.34 -14.90 5.59
CA ALA A 198 12.49 -14.18 4.32
C ALA A 198 13.82 -13.39 4.23
N ALA A 199 14.37 -12.99 5.37
CA ALA A 199 15.72 -12.41 5.43
C ALA A 199 16.80 -13.47 5.14
N ALA A 200 16.60 -14.72 5.58
CA ALA A 200 17.54 -15.81 5.36
C ALA A 200 17.54 -16.29 3.90
N THR A 201 16.37 -16.40 3.25
CA THR A 201 16.30 -16.84 1.84
C THR A 201 16.84 -15.77 0.87
N ALA A 202 16.62 -14.49 1.15
CA ALA A 202 17.18 -13.39 0.35
C ALA A 202 18.71 -13.27 0.53
N VAL A 203 19.23 -13.53 1.74
CA VAL A 203 20.67 -13.56 2.01
C VAL A 203 21.33 -14.81 1.41
N ALA A 204 20.68 -15.99 1.46
CA ALA A 204 21.19 -17.23 0.89
C ALA A 204 21.34 -17.17 -0.64
N LEU A 205 20.32 -16.63 -1.35
CA LEU A 205 20.38 -16.43 -2.80
C LEU A 205 21.47 -15.42 -3.21
N SER A 206 21.80 -14.45 -2.35
CA SER A 206 22.91 -13.52 -2.58
C SER A 206 24.29 -14.10 -2.27
N ALA A 207 24.36 -15.08 -1.35
CA ALA A 207 25.59 -15.75 -0.95
C ALA A 207 26.00 -16.88 -1.91
N GLU A 208 25.04 -17.63 -2.46
CA GLU A 208 25.30 -18.64 -3.49
C GLU A 208 25.84 -18.03 -4.79
N ALA A 209 25.37 -16.83 -5.17
CA ALA A 209 25.90 -16.10 -6.32
C ALA A 209 27.35 -15.61 -6.12
N ALA A 210 27.76 -15.35 -4.88
CA ALA A 210 29.12 -14.93 -4.54
C ALA A 210 30.11 -16.10 -4.48
N ALA A 211 29.63 -17.32 -4.18
CA ALA A 211 30.45 -18.52 -4.09
C ALA A 211 30.79 -19.15 -5.46
N ALA A 212 30.10 -18.75 -6.55
CA ALA A 212 30.24 -19.35 -7.88
C ALA A 212 31.38 -18.77 -8.75
N GLY A 213 32.20 -17.84 -8.24
CA GLY A 213 33.51 -17.51 -8.82
C GLY A 213 33.55 -17.01 -10.27
N VAL A 214 32.48 -16.38 -10.78
CA VAL A 214 32.48 -15.79 -12.13
C VAL A 214 33.06 -14.36 -12.08
N PRO A 215 34.11 -14.02 -12.87
CA PRO A 215 34.71 -12.69 -12.83
C PRO A 215 33.77 -11.63 -13.43
N PRO A 216 33.76 -10.39 -12.90
CA PRO A 216 32.84 -9.36 -13.36
C PRO A 216 33.31 -8.76 -14.68
N SER A 217 32.52 -8.96 -15.74
CA SER A 217 32.61 -8.15 -16.96
C SER A 217 32.05 -6.75 -16.68
N THR A 218 32.81 -5.74 -17.08
CA THR A 218 32.61 -4.32 -16.84
C THR A 218 31.30 -3.77 -17.45
N ALA A 219 30.38 -3.34 -16.58
CA ALA A 219 29.31 -2.39 -16.90
C ALA A 219 29.11 -1.46 -15.67
N PRO A 220 28.74 -0.18 -15.87
CA PRO A 220 28.91 0.84 -14.83
C PRO A 220 27.92 0.65 -13.68
N ALA A 221 28.49 0.66 -12.48
CA ALA A 221 27.78 0.59 -11.22
C ALA A 221 27.16 1.96 -10.86
N SER A 222 25.87 1.95 -10.54
CA SER A 222 25.29 2.92 -9.60
C SER A 222 24.05 2.32 -8.93
N ALA A 223 24.27 1.33 -8.07
CA ALA A 223 23.33 0.95 -7.03
C ALA A 223 24.15 0.58 -5.80
N THR A 224 24.36 1.56 -4.92
CA THR A 224 24.97 1.33 -3.61
C THR A 224 24.11 0.31 -2.87
N PRO A 225 24.62 -0.86 -2.49
CA PRO A 225 23.84 -1.80 -1.68
C PRO A 225 23.58 -1.15 -0.31
N ALA A 226 22.33 -1.22 0.14
CA ALA A 226 21.94 -0.75 1.47
C ALA A 226 22.79 -1.43 2.56
N PRO A 227 23.07 -0.75 3.69
CA PRO A 227 23.93 -1.28 4.73
C PRO A 227 23.42 -2.64 5.25
N PRO A 228 24.33 -3.60 5.53
CA PRO A 228 23.96 -4.94 5.97
C PRO A 228 23.27 -4.88 7.33
N GLY A 229 22.07 -5.47 7.43
CA GLY A 229 21.34 -5.66 8.69
C GLY A 229 19.95 -5.04 8.78
N VAL A 230 19.53 -4.19 7.82
CA VAL A 230 18.16 -3.64 7.85
C VAL A 230 17.25 -4.42 6.92
N ALA A 231 16.22 -5.06 7.49
CA ALA A 231 15.24 -5.84 6.75
C ALA A 231 14.68 -5.06 5.54
N PRO A 232 14.47 -5.73 4.39
CA PRO A 232 13.86 -5.09 3.23
C PRO A 232 12.45 -4.61 3.61
N PRO A 233 12.02 -3.43 3.11
CA PRO A 233 10.66 -2.96 3.35
C PRO A 233 9.63 -3.95 2.77
N PRO A 234 8.44 -4.07 3.38
CA PRO A 234 7.37 -4.91 2.84
C PRO A 234 7.03 -4.54 1.39
N PRO A 235 6.63 -5.53 0.54
CA PRO A 235 6.29 -5.28 -0.85
C PRO A 235 5.26 -4.13 -1.01
N GLY A 236 5.56 -3.17 -1.88
CA GLY A 236 4.70 -2.02 -2.18
C GLY A 236 4.75 -0.88 -1.17
N LEU A 237 5.44 -1.03 -0.04
CA LEU A 237 5.56 0.01 0.98
C LEU A 237 6.98 0.57 1.09
N SER A 238 7.07 1.78 1.62
CA SER A 238 8.34 2.34 2.10
C SER A 238 8.56 1.99 3.57
N ARG A 239 9.78 2.17 4.07
CA ARG A 239 10.08 1.95 5.49
C ARG A 239 9.25 2.86 6.39
N GLN A 240 9.04 4.12 5.98
CA GLN A 240 8.20 5.06 6.72
C GLN A 240 6.73 4.62 6.78
N ARG A 241 6.17 4.17 5.65
CA ARG A 241 4.78 3.70 5.60
C ARG A 241 4.59 2.40 6.38
N ALA A 242 5.57 1.49 6.33
CA ALA A 242 5.55 0.29 7.16
C ALA A 242 5.63 0.62 8.66
N ALA A 243 6.52 1.54 9.07
CA ALA A 243 6.64 1.97 10.46
C ALA A 243 5.35 2.64 10.98
N ARG A 244 4.68 3.41 10.13
CA ARG A 244 3.38 4.02 10.41
C ARG A 244 2.30 2.97 10.75
N VAL A 245 2.25 1.85 10.03
CA VAL A 245 1.27 0.77 10.28
C VAL A 245 1.55 0.02 11.58
N ILE A 246 2.81 -0.36 11.81
CA ILE A 246 3.21 -1.21 12.94
C ILE A 246 3.23 -0.42 14.26
N GLY A 247 3.72 0.82 14.23
CA GLY A 247 4.03 1.59 15.43
C GLY A 247 5.02 0.84 16.34
N LYS A 248 4.66 0.67 17.61
CA LYS A 248 5.49 0.00 18.62
C LYS A 248 5.18 -1.50 18.80
N ARG A 249 4.21 -2.05 18.05
CA ARG A 249 3.67 -3.40 18.28
C ARG A 249 4.37 -4.43 17.42
N VAL A 250 4.54 -5.65 17.93
CA VAL A 250 4.85 -6.81 17.10
C VAL A 250 3.53 -7.52 16.78
N LEU A 251 3.11 -7.47 15.52
CA LEU A 251 1.87 -8.09 15.08
C LEU A 251 2.14 -9.54 14.67
N SER A 252 1.34 -10.49 15.12
CA SER A 252 1.34 -11.84 14.56
C SER A 252 0.63 -11.87 13.20
N GLY A 253 0.91 -12.87 12.36
CA GLY A 253 0.20 -13.05 11.09
C GLY A 253 -1.32 -13.21 11.25
N GLU A 254 -1.78 -13.86 12.32
CA GLU A 254 -3.20 -14.02 12.60
C GLU A 254 -3.86 -12.70 13.03
N THR A 255 -3.20 -11.96 13.94
CA THR A 255 -3.67 -10.64 14.38
C THR A 255 -3.76 -9.68 13.19
N LEU A 256 -2.75 -9.69 12.32
CA LEU A 256 -2.73 -8.87 11.11
C LEU A 256 -3.90 -9.23 10.17
N ALA A 257 -4.18 -10.52 9.96
CA ALA A 257 -5.32 -10.94 9.15
C ALA A 257 -6.67 -10.48 9.73
N LYS A 258 -6.84 -10.55 11.06
CA LYS A 258 -8.06 -10.04 11.74
C LYS A 258 -8.22 -8.53 11.53
N TRP A 259 -7.13 -7.77 11.67
CA TRP A 259 -7.15 -6.32 11.45
C TRP A 259 -7.50 -5.97 10.00
N LYS A 260 -6.90 -6.65 9.02
CA LYS A 260 -7.22 -6.45 7.59
C LYS A 260 -8.67 -6.79 7.28
N LEU A 261 -9.19 -7.90 7.81
CA LEU A 261 -10.60 -8.28 7.64
C LEU A 261 -11.54 -7.24 8.26
N GLY A 262 -11.25 -6.80 9.50
CA GLY A 262 -12.03 -5.76 10.18
C GLY A 262 -12.06 -4.46 9.37
N LEU A 263 -10.93 -4.05 8.80
CA LEU A 263 -10.81 -2.87 7.95
C LEU A 263 -11.60 -3.00 6.63
N VAL A 264 -11.46 -4.11 5.93
CA VAL A 264 -12.20 -4.39 4.67
C VAL A 264 -13.70 -4.42 4.92
N ASN A 265 -14.14 -5.04 6.02
CA ASN A 265 -15.55 -5.09 6.40
C ASN A 265 -16.06 -3.72 6.83
N PHE A 266 -15.28 -2.94 7.59
CA PHE A 266 -15.63 -1.58 7.96
C PHE A 266 -15.87 -0.71 6.73
N ILE A 267 -14.96 -0.71 5.74
CA ILE A 267 -15.12 0.08 4.50
C ILE A 267 -16.44 -0.30 3.79
N ALA A 268 -16.78 -1.58 3.76
CA ALA A 268 -18.02 -2.07 3.15
C ALA A 268 -19.27 -1.71 3.95
N TYR A 269 -19.24 -1.75 5.28
CA TYR A 269 -20.37 -1.43 6.15
C TYR A 269 -20.62 0.07 6.27
N ALA A 270 -19.55 0.86 6.21
CA ALA A 270 -19.59 2.32 6.16
C ALA A 270 -20.11 2.87 4.82
N GLY A 271 -20.42 2.00 3.84
CA GLY A 271 -20.97 2.42 2.55
C GLY A 271 -20.05 3.37 1.77
N ILE A 272 -18.72 3.28 1.97
CA ILE A 272 -17.79 4.16 1.27
C ILE A 272 -17.88 3.86 -0.23
N PRO A 273 -18.04 4.88 -1.11
CA PRO A 273 -18.22 4.67 -2.54
C PRO A 273 -17.14 3.79 -3.19
N GLY A 274 -17.55 2.96 -4.15
CA GLY A 274 -16.68 2.04 -4.89
C GLY A 274 -15.53 2.76 -5.60
N ARG A 275 -15.83 3.92 -6.21
CA ARG A 275 -14.83 4.78 -6.88
C ARG A 275 -13.66 5.19 -5.98
N SER A 276 -13.90 5.38 -4.67
CA SER A 276 -12.86 5.79 -3.71
C SER A 276 -12.13 4.62 -3.07
N THR A 277 -12.64 3.40 -3.25
CA THR A 277 -12.18 2.18 -2.56
C THR A 277 -11.52 1.16 -3.49
N VAL A 278 -11.28 1.55 -4.75
CA VAL A 278 -10.65 0.73 -5.80
C VAL A 278 -9.33 0.13 -5.30
N VAL A 279 -8.45 0.98 -4.75
CA VAL A 279 -7.11 0.55 -4.29
C VAL A 279 -7.24 -0.42 -3.11
N GLN A 280 -8.10 -0.11 -2.14
CA GLN A 280 -8.25 -0.88 -0.91
C GLN A 280 -8.74 -2.29 -1.22
N PHE A 281 -9.83 -2.44 -1.99
CA PHE A 281 -10.34 -3.76 -2.34
C PHE A 281 -9.43 -4.51 -3.33
N MET A 282 -8.76 -3.81 -4.26
CA MET A 282 -7.78 -4.43 -5.16
C MET A 282 -6.59 -5.02 -4.42
N VAL A 283 -6.03 -4.27 -3.47
CA VAL A 283 -4.91 -4.73 -2.62
C VAL A 283 -5.38 -5.86 -1.70
N ALA A 284 -6.53 -5.73 -1.05
CA ALA A 284 -7.09 -6.77 -0.20
C ALA A 284 -7.27 -8.08 -0.98
N ALA A 285 -7.74 -8.01 -2.22
CA ALA A 285 -7.93 -9.18 -3.07
C ALA A 285 -6.60 -9.82 -3.55
N ALA A 286 -5.46 -9.17 -3.33
CA ALA A 286 -4.11 -9.65 -3.63
C ALA A 286 -3.30 -9.99 -2.35
N ASP A 287 -3.99 -10.11 -1.21
CA ASP A 287 -3.39 -10.40 0.09
C ASP A 287 -2.87 -11.85 0.18
N SER A 288 -1.87 -12.07 1.04
CA SER A 288 -1.33 -13.41 1.33
C SER A 288 -2.28 -14.30 2.14
N SER A 289 -3.22 -13.70 2.89
CA SER A 289 -4.25 -14.43 3.62
C SER A 289 -5.43 -14.71 2.72
N ASP A 290 -5.75 -15.99 2.50
CA ASP A 290 -6.89 -16.41 1.67
C ASP A 290 -8.22 -15.82 2.15
N LYS A 291 -8.40 -15.63 3.46
CA LYS A 291 -9.63 -15.03 4.01
C LYS A 291 -9.78 -13.57 3.57
N VAL A 292 -8.70 -12.80 3.67
CA VAL A 292 -8.67 -11.39 3.24
C VAL A 292 -8.82 -11.30 1.72
N ALA A 293 -8.08 -12.14 0.97
CA ALA A 293 -8.12 -12.18 -0.48
C ALA A 293 -9.53 -12.49 -1.03
N ARG A 294 -10.20 -13.51 -0.48
CA ARG A 294 -11.58 -13.86 -0.88
C ARG A 294 -12.56 -12.73 -0.59
N ARG A 295 -12.47 -12.12 0.60
CA ARG A 295 -13.36 -11.02 0.98
C ARG A 295 -13.12 -9.77 0.15
N GLY A 296 -11.86 -9.44 -0.12
CA GLY A 296 -11.47 -8.34 -1.01
C GLY A 296 -12.02 -8.54 -2.42
N GLU A 297 -11.88 -9.74 -2.99
CA GLU A 297 -12.38 -10.06 -4.33
C GLU A 297 -13.92 -9.99 -4.42
N GLU A 298 -14.61 -10.49 -3.39
CA GLU A 298 -16.07 -10.40 -3.30
C GLU A 298 -16.54 -8.93 -3.32
N LEU A 299 -15.92 -8.08 -2.49
CA LEU A 299 -16.29 -6.67 -2.40
C LEU A 299 -15.86 -5.87 -3.62
N TYR A 300 -14.70 -6.18 -4.21
CA TYR A 300 -14.27 -5.59 -5.47
C TYR A 300 -15.32 -5.83 -6.57
N LYS A 301 -15.81 -7.07 -6.72
CA LYS A 301 -16.85 -7.38 -7.71
C LYS A 301 -18.18 -6.68 -7.42
N LYS A 302 -18.60 -6.65 -6.16
CA LYS A 302 -19.91 -6.11 -5.77
C LYS A 302 -19.97 -4.58 -5.77
N ARG A 303 -18.88 -3.91 -5.41
CA ARG A 303 -18.85 -2.45 -5.15
C ARG A 303 -18.03 -1.67 -6.17
N VAL A 304 -16.92 -2.24 -6.63
CA VAL A 304 -15.97 -1.51 -7.49
C VAL A 304 -16.28 -1.73 -8.96
N SER A 305 -16.50 -2.98 -9.39
CA SER A 305 -16.59 -3.32 -10.82
C SER A 305 -17.62 -2.51 -11.61
N ASN A 306 -18.72 -2.07 -10.99
CA ASN A 306 -19.76 -1.29 -11.66
C ASN A 306 -19.48 0.23 -11.67
N GLU A 307 -18.70 0.73 -10.72
CA GLU A 307 -18.37 2.17 -10.57
C GLU A 307 -16.98 2.52 -11.12
N LEU A 308 -16.23 1.53 -11.62
CA LEU A 308 -14.83 1.68 -12.01
C LEU A 308 -14.69 2.44 -13.34
N GLU A 309 -14.16 3.67 -13.26
CA GLU A 309 -13.82 4.49 -14.43
C GLU A 309 -12.31 4.41 -14.73
N LEU A 310 -11.94 3.61 -15.75
CA LEU A 310 -10.54 3.37 -16.13
C LEU A 310 -9.93 4.45 -17.05
N GLU A 311 -10.68 5.52 -17.32
CA GLU A 311 -10.21 6.67 -18.09
C GLU A 311 -10.03 7.92 -17.23
N ASP A 312 -10.10 7.79 -15.90
CA ASP A 312 -9.72 8.85 -14.95
C ASP A 312 -8.18 8.97 -14.85
N PRO A 313 -7.59 10.13 -15.19
CA PRO A 313 -6.16 10.36 -15.06
C PRO A 313 -5.62 10.23 -13.63
N ALA A 314 -6.42 10.60 -12.62
CA ALA A 314 -5.98 10.52 -11.23
C ALA A 314 -5.83 9.07 -10.78
N LEU A 315 -6.82 8.22 -11.10
CA LEU A 315 -6.75 6.78 -10.84
C LEU A 315 -5.59 6.12 -11.58
N ILE A 316 -5.46 6.33 -12.90
CA ILE A 316 -4.38 5.70 -13.69
C ILE A 316 -3.00 6.11 -13.18
N LYS A 317 -2.80 7.38 -12.84
CA LYS A 317 -1.55 7.85 -12.22
C LYS A 317 -1.28 7.16 -10.88
N THR A 318 -2.32 7.00 -10.05
CA THR A 318 -2.21 6.30 -8.75
C THR A 318 -1.85 4.82 -8.94
N LEU A 319 -2.46 4.15 -9.92
CA LEU A 319 -2.15 2.76 -10.24
C LEU A 319 -0.73 2.60 -10.79
N PHE A 320 -0.26 3.46 -11.70
CA PHE A 320 1.14 3.38 -12.15
C PHE A 320 2.14 3.65 -11.02
N ALA A 321 1.88 4.64 -10.18
CA ALA A 321 2.72 4.93 -9.01
C ALA A 321 2.80 3.74 -8.04
N LEU A 322 1.68 3.05 -7.82
CA LEU A 322 1.62 1.84 -7.02
C LEU A 322 2.36 0.67 -7.70
N PHE A 323 2.24 0.53 -9.03
CA PHE A 323 2.82 -0.56 -9.80
C PHE A 323 4.35 -0.50 -9.85
N LEU A 324 4.88 0.68 -10.20
CA LEU A 324 6.31 0.92 -10.41
C LEU A 324 7.04 1.17 -9.09
N GLY A 325 6.33 1.66 -8.08
CA GLY A 325 6.93 2.19 -6.86
C GLY A 325 7.75 3.46 -7.14
N ASN A 326 8.55 3.86 -6.17
CA ASN A 326 9.35 5.07 -6.20
C ASN A 326 10.77 4.75 -5.73
N ASN A 327 11.63 4.37 -6.68
CA ASN A 327 13.00 3.91 -6.43
C ASN A 327 14.05 4.83 -7.08
N GLY A 328 13.70 6.09 -7.35
CA GLY A 328 14.63 7.07 -7.90
C GLY A 328 15.74 7.41 -6.91
N SER A 329 16.96 7.61 -7.40
CA SER A 329 18.12 8.05 -6.60
C SER A 329 17.91 9.41 -5.91
N SER A 330 16.95 10.21 -6.39
CA SER A 330 16.53 11.48 -5.80
C SER A 330 15.64 11.35 -4.57
N VAL A 331 15.15 10.15 -4.26
CA VAL A 331 14.20 9.90 -3.16
C VAL A 331 14.96 9.37 -1.95
N PRO A 332 14.75 9.93 -0.74
CA PRO A 332 15.37 9.42 0.48
C PRO A 332 15.10 7.92 0.66
N ALA A 333 16.11 7.16 1.08
CA ALA A 333 16.02 5.69 1.20
C ALA A 333 14.83 5.22 2.05
N GLU A 334 14.40 6.01 3.04
CA GLU A 334 13.25 5.69 3.89
C GLU A 334 11.89 5.86 3.21
N ALA A 335 11.83 6.74 2.21
CA ALA A 335 10.64 7.07 1.43
C ALA A 335 10.55 6.26 0.12
N GLN A 336 11.62 5.55 -0.26
CA GLN A 336 11.62 4.64 -1.39
C GLN A 336 10.64 3.48 -1.15
N THR A 337 9.83 3.16 -2.16
CA THR A 337 8.83 2.09 -2.05
C THR A 337 9.28 0.84 -2.80
N ALA A 338 9.28 -0.30 -2.10
CA ALA A 338 9.54 -1.58 -2.74
C ALA A 338 8.49 -1.87 -3.82
N PRO A 339 8.83 -2.65 -4.86
CA PRO A 339 7.84 -3.13 -5.81
C PRO A 339 6.68 -3.87 -5.11
N PRO A 340 5.44 -3.73 -5.60
CA PRO A 340 4.29 -4.42 -5.02
C PRO A 340 4.37 -5.93 -5.20
N SER A 341 3.51 -6.65 -4.47
CA SER A 341 3.41 -8.10 -4.57
C SER A 341 3.05 -8.54 -5.99
N LEU A 342 3.53 -9.72 -6.38
CA LEU A 342 3.30 -10.29 -7.70
C LEU A 342 1.80 -10.46 -8.06
N PRO A 343 0.92 -10.96 -7.15
CA PRO A 343 -0.51 -11.02 -7.43
C PRO A 343 -1.14 -9.64 -7.68
N LEU A 344 -0.66 -8.61 -6.96
CA LEU A 344 -1.13 -7.24 -7.14
C LEU A 344 -0.71 -6.68 -8.50
N LYS A 345 0.55 -6.90 -8.91
CA LYS A 345 1.04 -6.53 -10.25
C LYS A 345 0.20 -7.16 -11.37
N VAL A 346 -0.06 -8.46 -11.29
CA VAL A 346 -0.89 -9.17 -12.29
C VAL A 346 -2.30 -8.60 -12.36
N ARG A 347 -2.93 -8.31 -11.21
CA ARG A 347 -4.27 -7.69 -11.20
C ARG A 347 -4.25 -6.30 -11.84
N MET A 348 -3.27 -5.47 -11.52
CA MET A 348 -3.14 -4.12 -12.09
C MET A 348 -2.90 -4.16 -13.60
N MET A 349 -2.09 -5.10 -14.10
CA MET A 349 -1.95 -5.33 -15.53
C MET A 349 -3.29 -5.68 -16.20
N GLY A 350 -4.12 -6.48 -15.55
CA GLY A 350 -5.48 -6.78 -16.02
C GLY A 350 -6.38 -5.54 -16.12
N LEU A 351 -6.15 -4.50 -15.31
CA LEU A 351 -6.86 -3.21 -15.42
C LEU A 351 -6.27 -2.33 -16.52
N PHE A 352 -4.94 -2.27 -16.65
CA PHE A 352 -4.30 -1.50 -17.70
C PHE A 352 -4.66 -2.02 -19.10
N CYS A 353 -4.83 -3.33 -19.27
CA CYS A 353 -5.35 -3.96 -20.48
C CYS A 353 -6.82 -3.63 -20.79
N LYS A 354 -7.47 -2.76 -20.03
CA LYS A 354 -8.83 -2.27 -20.25
C LYS A 354 -8.90 -0.74 -20.32
N SER A 355 -7.75 -0.05 -20.26
CA SER A 355 -7.65 1.41 -20.22
C SER A 355 -6.88 1.92 -21.43
N ILE A 356 -7.48 2.84 -22.18
CA ILE A 356 -6.82 3.53 -23.30
C ILE A 356 -5.85 4.57 -22.75
N LEU A 357 -6.23 5.28 -21.68
CA LEU A 357 -5.36 6.22 -21.00
C LEU A 357 -4.08 5.55 -20.47
N ALA A 358 -4.18 4.34 -19.92
CA ALA A 358 -3.00 3.59 -19.48
C ALA A 358 -2.06 3.23 -20.64
N ALA A 359 -2.60 2.95 -21.83
CA ALA A 359 -1.80 2.70 -23.02
C ALA A 359 -1.08 3.96 -23.54
N ASN A 360 -1.56 5.15 -23.18
CA ASN A 360 -1.02 6.45 -23.62
C ASN A 360 -0.25 7.21 -22.50
N SER A 361 0.05 6.54 -21.38
CA SER A 361 0.70 7.13 -20.21
C SER A 361 2.24 7.00 -20.24
N PHE A 362 2.88 7.52 -21.28
CA PHE A 362 4.35 7.51 -21.40
C PHE A 362 5.00 8.45 -20.36
N PRO A 363 6.11 8.05 -19.69
CA PRO A 363 6.89 6.82 -19.87
C PRO A 363 6.46 5.62 -19.02
N MET A 364 5.43 5.78 -18.17
CA MET A 364 5.01 4.76 -17.19
C MET A 364 4.56 3.46 -17.88
N THR A 365 3.86 3.57 -19.02
CA THR A 365 3.46 2.42 -19.84
C THR A 365 4.64 1.55 -20.25
N LEU A 366 5.71 2.19 -20.75
CA LEU A 366 6.92 1.49 -21.19
C LEU A 366 7.62 0.81 -20.02
N GLN A 367 7.80 1.55 -18.91
CA GLN A 367 8.42 1.03 -17.70
C GLN A 367 7.66 -0.18 -17.14
N ALA A 368 6.34 -0.15 -17.15
CA ALA A 368 5.52 -1.24 -16.66
C ALA A 368 5.65 -2.51 -17.51
N ILE A 369 5.71 -2.39 -18.85
CA ILE A 369 5.95 -3.53 -19.74
C ILE A 369 7.32 -4.17 -19.43
N PHE A 370 8.38 -3.36 -19.36
CA PHE A 370 9.72 -3.88 -19.12
C PHE A 370 9.90 -4.44 -17.71
N ASP A 371 9.29 -3.85 -16.69
CA ASP A 371 9.27 -4.40 -15.33
C ASP A 371 8.58 -5.78 -15.28
N CYS A 372 7.48 -5.97 -16.02
CA CYS A 372 6.85 -7.28 -16.15
C CYS A 372 7.74 -8.32 -16.85
N LEU A 373 8.42 -7.93 -17.94
CA LEU A 373 9.19 -8.88 -18.76
C LEU A 373 10.57 -9.21 -18.16
N TYR A 374 11.22 -8.21 -17.55
CA TYR A 374 12.63 -8.25 -17.16
C TYR A 374 12.89 -7.86 -15.70
N GLY A 375 11.86 -7.56 -14.91
CA GLY A 375 12.02 -7.20 -13.51
C GLY A 375 12.61 -8.33 -12.66
N LYS A 376 13.35 -7.97 -11.61
CA LYS A 376 14.07 -8.91 -10.72
C LYS A 376 13.16 -9.97 -10.08
N THR A 377 11.90 -9.65 -9.84
CA THR A 377 10.92 -10.49 -9.14
C THR A 377 9.82 -11.02 -10.08
N THR A 378 10.09 -11.13 -11.39
CA THR A 378 9.10 -11.57 -12.37
C THR A 378 8.90 -13.10 -12.36
N ASN A 379 7.73 -13.55 -12.83
CA ASN A 379 7.43 -14.94 -13.10
C ASN A 379 6.67 -15.08 -14.44
N MET A 380 6.35 -16.31 -14.84
CA MET A 380 5.64 -16.54 -16.11
C MET A 380 4.26 -15.85 -16.18
N SER A 381 3.54 -15.81 -15.05
CA SER A 381 2.23 -15.13 -14.98
C SER A 381 2.35 -13.63 -15.25
N LEU A 382 3.33 -12.96 -14.64
CA LEU A 382 3.59 -11.55 -14.84
C LEU A 382 4.16 -11.26 -16.24
N LYS A 383 5.05 -12.11 -16.77
CA LYS A 383 5.53 -12.00 -18.15
C LYS A 383 4.37 -12.07 -19.15
N ASN A 384 3.45 -13.03 -18.97
CA ASN A 384 2.25 -13.14 -19.80
C ASN A 384 1.32 -11.91 -19.67
N ALA A 385 1.15 -11.39 -18.46
CA ALA A 385 0.35 -10.18 -18.23
C ALA A 385 0.99 -8.95 -18.90
N GLY A 386 2.32 -8.78 -18.78
CA GLY A 386 3.08 -7.72 -19.44
C GLY A 386 3.04 -7.81 -20.96
N MET A 387 3.11 -9.03 -21.51
CA MET A 387 2.95 -9.26 -22.95
C MET A 387 1.53 -8.91 -23.43
N GLY A 388 0.51 -9.28 -22.65
CA GLY A 388 -0.87 -8.86 -22.90
C GLY A 388 -1.02 -7.34 -22.93
N PHE A 389 -0.34 -6.64 -22.01
CA PHE A 389 -0.35 -5.19 -21.98
C PHE A 389 0.42 -4.55 -23.14
N ALA A 390 1.56 -5.12 -23.56
CA ALA A 390 2.27 -4.67 -24.76
C ALA A 390 1.39 -4.77 -26.02
N VAL A 391 0.69 -5.90 -26.18
CA VAL A 391 -0.28 -6.11 -27.26
C VAL A 391 -1.44 -5.11 -27.18
N TRP A 392 -1.96 -4.82 -25.99
CA TRP A 392 -2.98 -3.81 -25.77
C TRP A 392 -2.50 -2.42 -26.22
N VAL A 393 -1.27 -2.05 -25.84
CA VAL A 393 -0.63 -0.79 -26.26
C VAL A 393 -0.53 -0.71 -27.77
N PHE A 394 -0.09 -1.76 -28.47
CA PHE A 394 -0.03 -1.75 -29.94
C PHE A 394 -1.39 -1.50 -30.60
N LYS A 395 -2.48 -1.97 -29.98
CA LYS A 395 -3.83 -1.79 -30.52
C LYS A 395 -4.42 -0.41 -30.23
N HIS A 396 -4.23 0.11 -29.02
CA HIS A 396 -5.00 1.25 -28.50
C HIS A 396 -4.19 2.53 -28.26
N SER A 397 -2.86 2.47 -28.29
CA SER A 397 -2.06 3.69 -28.18
C SER A 397 -2.16 4.56 -29.43
N SER A 398 -2.07 5.87 -29.22
CA SER A 398 -1.97 6.85 -30.29
C SER A 398 -0.63 6.74 -31.01
N ASP A 399 -0.60 7.08 -32.31
CA ASP A 399 0.62 7.03 -33.12
C ASP A 399 1.73 7.92 -32.55
N ALA A 400 1.37 9.03 -31.92
CA ALA A 400 2.32 9.94 -31.28
C ALA A 400 3.07 9.27 -30.12
N GLN A 401 2.37 8.48 -29.30
CA GLN A 401 2.96 7.74 -28.18
C GLN A 401 3.65 6.46 -28.64
N LEU A 402 3.09 5.78 -29.64
CA LEU A 402 3.62 4.52 -30.13
C LEU A 402 4.95 4.69 -30.89
N LYS A 403 5.12 5.79 -31.65
CA LYS A 403 6.35 6.07 -32.42
C LYS A 403 7.65 5.97 -31.58
N PRO A 404 7.78 6.65 -30.42
CA PRO A 404 8.98 6.53 -29.60
C PRO A 404 9.09 5.19 -28.85
N MET A 405 7.97 4.56 -28.50
CA MET A 405 7.98 3.30 -27.73
C MET A 405 8.19 2.05 -28.59
N GLY A 406 7.67 2.04 -29.82
CA GLY A 406 7.64 0.88 -30.72
C GLY A 406 9.00 0.25 -30.97
N PRO A 407 10.04 1.01 -31.36
CA PRO A 407 11.39 0.48 -31.55
C PRO A 407 11.98 -0.14 -30.28
N ILE A 408 11.76 0.50 -29.12
CA ILE A 408 12.27 0.04 -27.82
C ILE A 408 11.58 -1.27 -27.43
N ILE A 409 10.25 -1.34 -27.57
CA ILE A 409 9.51 -2.57 -27.28
C ILE A 409 9.92 -3.68 -28.25
N LEU A 410 10.11 -3.41 -29.55
CA LEU A 410 10.58 -4.40 -30.51
C LEU A 410 11.93 -5.00 -30.09
N GLN A 411 12.90 -4.16 -29.74
CA GLN A 411 14.20 -4.63 -29.24
C GLN A 411 14.04 -5.50 -27.99
N GLY A 412 13.16 -5.09 -27.07
CA GLY A 412 12.76 -5.90 -25.92
C GLY A 412 12.16 -7.24 -26.33
N LEU A 413 11.25 -7.31 -27.30
CA LEU A 413 10.64 -8.57 -27.73
C LEU A 413 11.63 -9.49 -28.44
N LEU A 414 12.54 -8.95 -29.26
CA LEU A 414 13.59 -9.73 -29.91
C LEU A 414 14.54 -10.36 -28.88
N LYS A 415 14.94 -9.62 -27.86
CA LYS A 415 15.73 -10.16 -26.75
C LYS A 415 15.01 -11.30 -26.03
N LEU A 416 13.71 -11.16 -25.79
CA LEU A 416 12.90 -12.20 -25.15
C LEU A 416 12.81 -13.48 -26.01
N LEU A 417 12.79 -13.34 -27.34
CA LEU A 417 12.86 -14.48 -28.25
C LEU A 417 14.18 -15.23 -28.15
N ASP A 418 15.29 -14.51 -28.04
CA ASP A 418 16.61 -15.12 -27.89
C ASP A 418 16.73 -15.87 -26.54
N GLU A 419 16.25 -15.27 -25.43
CA GLU A 419 16.20 -15.91 -24.10
C GLU A 419 15.30 -17.16 -24.08
N THR A 420 14.15 -17.11 -24.73
CA THR A 420 13.21 -18.24 -24.78
C THR A 420 13.66 -19.34 -25.74
N ALA A 421 14.43 -19.01 -26.79
CA ALA A 421 15.02 -19.98 -27.70
C ALA A 421 16.03 -20.88 -26.99
N ALA A 422 16.89 -20.30 -26.15
CA ALA A 422 17.85 -21.03 -25.34
C ALA A 422 17.13 -22.01 -24.39
N ALA A 423 16.07 -21.56 -23.71
CA ALA A 423 15.31 -22.39 -22.77
C ALA A 423 14.42 -23.46 -23.44
N ALA A 424 14.02 -23.27 -24.71
CA ALA A 424 13.20 -24.24 -25.43
C ALA A 424 13.93 -25.54 -25.77
N ALA A 425 15.27 -25.50 -25.84
CA ALA A 425 16.12 -26.68 -25.96
C ALA A 425 15.99 -27.61 -24.75
N ASP A 426 15.69 -27.07 -23.57
CA ASP A 426 15.57 -27.81 -22.30
C ASP A 426 14.17 -28.40 -22.05
N GLY A 427 13.20 -28.20 -22.95
CA GLY A 427 11.90 -28.87 -22.84
C GLY A 427 10.74 -28.05 -22.24
N ASP A 428 10.97 -26.83 -21.74
CA ASP A 428 9.98 -26.07 -20.97
C ASP A 428 8.79 -25.58 -21.81
N GLN A 429 7.61 -26.15 -21.56
CA GLN A 429 6.36 -25.80 -22.25
C GLN A 429 5.92 -24.35 -22.00
N ASN A 430 6.18 -23.80 -20.81
CA ASN A 430 5.79 -22.44 -20.47
C ASN A 430 6.60 -21.41 -21.26
N MET A 431 7.89 -21.65 -21.40
CA MET A 431 8.78 -20.79 -22.21
C MET A 431 8.44 -20.88 -23.70
N ARG A 432 8.04 -22.06 -24.21
CA ARG A 432 7.51 -22.18 -25.58
C ARG A 432 6.22 -21.40 -25.79
N ALA A 433 5.29 -21.43 -24.82
CA ALA A 433 4.06 -20.65 -24.90
C ALA A 433 4.35 -19.14 -24.91
N LEU A 434 5.25 -18.66 -24.04
CA LEU A 434 5.69 -17.27 -24.03
C LEU A 434 6.38 -16.87 -25.34
N ARG A 435 7.23 -17.76 -25.88
CA ARG A 435 7.87 -17.58 -27.19
C ARG A 435 6.83 -17.39 -28.29
N SER A 436 5.83 -18.28 -28.38
CA SER A 436 4.71 -18.15 -29.32
C SER A 436 3.99 -16.81 -29.19
N PHE A 437 3.70 -16.39 -27.96
CA PHE A 437 3.02 -15.12 -27.70
C PHE A 437 3.87 -13.91 -28.12
N THR A 438 5.19 -14.01 -27.96
CA THR A 438 6.15 -12.97 -28.37
C THR A 438 6.14 -12.79 -29.89
N TYR A 439 6.12 -13.87 -30.68
CA TYR A 439 5.96 -13.77 -32.14
C TYR A 439 4.64 -13.10 -32.54
N GLN A 440 3.55 -13.45 -31.87
CA GLN A 440 2.27 -12.81 -32.12
C GLN A 440 2.31 -11.31 -31.83
N ALA A 441 2.97 -10.90 -30.74
CA ALA A 441 3.13 -9.49 -30.39
C ALA A 441 3.97 -8.74 -31.44
N ILE A 442 5.08 -9.30 -31.92
CA ILE A 442 5.89 -8.70 -32.99
C ILE A 442 5.09 -8.59 -34.29
N GLY A 443 4.33 -9.63 -34.67
CA GLY A 443 3.47 -9.58 -35.87
C GLY A 443 2.39 -8.49 -35.79
N GLN A 444 1.82 -8.25 -34.60
CA GLN A 444 0.89 -7.14 -34.38
C GLN A 444 1.58 -5.79 -34.49
N LEU A 445 2.78 -5.64 -33.91
CA LEU A 445 3.57 -4.42 -34.04
C LEU A 445 3.93 -4.14 -35.51
N ALA A 446 4.29 -5.17 -36.28
CA ALA A 446 4.58 -5.04 -37.71
C ALA A 446 3.36 -4.58 -38.52
N THR A 447 2.17 -5.06 -38.15
CA THR A 447 0.92 -4.61 -38.77
C THR A 447 0.63 -3.14 -38.43
N ARG A 448 0.92 -2.72 -37.19
CA ARG A 448 0.62 -1.37 -36.69
C ARG A 448 1.66 -0.32 -37.11
N MET A 449 2.93 -0.71 -37.21
CA MET A 449 4.07 0.12 -37.60
C MET A 449 4.91 -0.57 -38.69
N PRO A 450 4.42 -0.63 -39.94
CA PRO A 450 5.16 -1.27 -41.03
C PRO A 450 6.51 -0.60 -41.30
N SER A 451 6.61 0.71 -41.04
CA SER A 451 7.85 1.49 -41.22
C SER A 451 9.00 1.01 -40.35
N LEU A 452 8.73 0.32 -39.24
CA LEU A 452 9.75 -0.22 -38.35
C LEU A 452 10.45 -1.45 -38.93
N PHE A 453 9.80 -2.13 -39.87
CA PHE A 453 10.29 -3.36 -40.51
C PHE A 453 10.69 -3.13 -41.98
N SER A 454 10.33 -1.98 -42.56
CA SER A 454 10.77 -1.61 -43.90
C SER A 454 12.26 -1.28 -43.91
N GLY A 455 13.05 -2.04 -44.68
CA GLY A 455 14.48 -1.77 -44.89
C GLY A 455 15.45 -2.68 -44.13
N SER A 456 14.97 -3.55 -43.23
CA SER A 456 15.79 -4.57 -42.57
C SER A 456 15.19 -5.96 -42.78
N THR A 457 15.96 -6.88 -43.37
CA THR A 457 15.58 -8.29 -43.49
C THR A 457 15.92 -9.09 -42.25
N GLU A 458 16.66 -8.52 -41.29
CA GLU A 458 17.19 -9.23 -40.13
C GLU A 458 16.10 -9.90 -39.29
N VAL A 459 14.99 -9.21 -39.04
CA VAL A 459 13.88 -9.78 -38.27
C VAL A 459 13.22 -10.93 -39.03
N ALA A 460 13.07 -10.80 -40.35
CA ALA A 460 12.51 -11.85 -41.19
C ALA A 460 13.45 -13.07 -41.25
N GLU A 461 14.75 -12.86 -41.46
CA GLU A 461 15.78 -13.90 -41.45
C GLU A 461 15.79 -14.65 -40.12
N ARG A 462 15.81 -13.94 -38.99
CA ARG A 462 15.70 -14.55 -37.66
C ARG A 462 14.46 -15.45 -37.53
N PHE A 463 13.31 -15.00 -38.03
CA PHE A 463 12.06 -15.77 -37.96
C PHE A 463 12.11 -17.02 -38.84
N PHE A 464 12.67 -16.93 -40.05
CA PHE A 464 12.83 -18.06 -40.95
C PHE A 464 13.87 -19.07 -40.44
N SER A 465 14.99 -18.61 -39.89
CA SER A 465 15.98 -19.49 -39.27
C SER A 465 15.37 -20.25 -38.09
N ALA A 466 14.60 -19.58 -37.24
CA ALA A 466 13.97 -20.23 -36.11
C ALA A 466 12.91 -21.29 -36.49
N LEU A 467 12.24 -21.16 -37.65
CA LEU A 467 11.35 -22.21 -38.18
C LEU A 467 12.08 -23.53 -38.47
N THR A 468 13.37 -23.49 -38.78
CA THR A 468 14.15 -24.70 -39.07
C THR A 468 14.53 -25.48 -37.81
N THR A 469 14.49 -24.83 -36.65
CA THR A 469 14.96 -25.38 -35.37
C THR A 469 13.84 -25.82 -34.42
N GLU A 470 12.57 -25.52 -34.73
CA GLU A 470 11.44 -25.75 -33.82
C GLU A 470 10.79 -27.14 -34.04
N PRO A 471 10.44 -27.88 -32.97
CA PRO A 471 9.80 -29.19 -33.09
C PRO A 471 8.41 -29.12 -33.76
N GLN A 472 8.22 -29.96 -34.77
CA GLN A 472 7.01 -30.05 -35.58
C GLN A 472 5.85 -30.68 -34.78
N GLY A 473 5.09 -29.86 -34.05
CA GLY A 473 3.92 -30.36 -33.31
C GLY A 473 3.03 -29.34 -32.58
N GLY A 474 3.38 -28.05 -32.57
CA GLY A 474 2.60 -27.01 -31.88
C GLY A 474 1.81 -26.09 -32.80
N GLN A 475 0.93 -25.24 -32.25
CA GLN A 475 0.34 -24.11 -32.98
C GLN A 475 1.38 -23.04 -33.38
N LEU A 476 2.63 -23.14 -32.88
CA LEU A 476 3.72 -22.20 -33.13
C LEU A 476 3.97 -21.97 -34.63
N PRO A 477 4.25 -22.97 -35.50
CA PRO A 477 4.57 -22.71 -36.90
C PRO A 477 3.49 -21.88 -37.63
N ARG A 478 2.20 -22.03 -37.27
CA ARG A 478 1.10 -21.24 -37.88
C ARG A 478 1.07 -19.79 -37.40
N VAL A 479 1.24 -19.55 -36.10
CA VAL A 479 1.31 -18.20 -35.50
C VAL A 479 2.52 -17.45 -36.06
N TRP A 480 3.62 -18.17 -36.24
CA TRP A 480 4.87 -17.67 -36.77
C TRP A 480 4.82 -17.36 -38.26
N LEU A 481 4.28 -18.26 -39.08
CA LEU A 481 4.08 -18.00 -40.52
C LEU A 481 3.22 -16.76 -40.73
N ARG A 482 2.22 -16.53 -39.88
CA ARG A 482 1.39 -15.32 -39.93
C ARG A 482 2.18 -14.06 -39.55
N ALA A 483 3.01 -14.12 -38.52
CA ALA A 483 3.88 -13.02 -38.10
C ALA A 483 4.96 -12.71 -39.15
N ALA A 484 5.62 -13.74 -39.69
CA ALA A 484 6.61 -13.63 -40.75
C ALA A 484 5.99 -13.06 -42.03
N ALA A 485 4.78 -13.48 -42.41
CA ALA A 485 4.07 -12.93 -43.57
C ALA A 485 3.69 -11.45 -43.42
N THR A 486 3.47 -10.97 -42.18
CA THR A 486 3.23 -9.54 -41.90
C THR A 486 4.51 -8.70 -41.88
N VAL A 487 5.64 -9.30 -41.52
CA VAL A 487 6.96 -8.63 -41.46
C VAL A 487 7.65 -8.63 -42.83
N ALA A 488 7.43 -9.67 -43.64
CA ALA A 488 8.02 -9.77 -44.97
C ALA A 488 7.57 -8.59 -45.85
N PRO A 489 8.48 -7.99 -46.64
CA PRO A 489 8.14 -6.86 -47.49
C PRO A 489 7.02 -7.30 -48.45
N ARG A 490 5.85 -6.67 -48.34
CA ARG A 490 4.81 -6.77 -49.36
C ARG A 490 5.38 -6.19 -50.64
N ARG A 491 5.98 -7.02 -51.50
CA ARG A 491 6.26 -6.68 -52.89
C ARG A 491 4.91 -6.50 -53.60
N ARG A 492 4.29 -5.33 -53.47
CA ARG A 492 3.26 -4.88 -54.42
C ARG A 492 3.98 -4.03 -55.47
N HIS A 493 3.98 -4.56 -56.70
CA HIS A 493 4.30 -3.90 -57.97
C HIS A 493 5.79 -3.65 -58.27
N CYS A 494 6.44 -4.71 -58.77
CA CYS A 494 7.49 -4.58 -59.78
C CYS A 494 7.27 -5.71 -60.80
N SER A 495 6.37 -5.48 -61.76
CA SER A 495 6.24 -6.31 -62.96
C SER A 495 6.21 -5.39 -64.18
N SER A 496 7.31 -4.67 -64.41
CA SER A 496 7.70 -4.29 -65.77
C SER A 496 8.57 -5.43 -66.31
N ALA A 497 7.93 -6.48 -66.80
CA ALA A 497 8.62 -7.46 -67.63
C ALA A 497 8.68 -6.90 -69.06
N PRO A 498 9.84 -6.95 -69.76
CA PRO A 498 9.90 -6.58 -71.17
C PRO A 498 9.25 -7.67 -72.03
N PRO A 499 8.70 -7.34 -73.21
CA PRO A 499 8.06 -8.33 -74.07
C PRO A 499 9.12 -9.23 -74.74
N PRO A 500 8.80 -10.53 -74.96
CA PRO A 500 9.66 -11.39 -75.75
C PRO A 500 9.54 -11.05 -77.25
N LEU A 501 10.66 -11.23 -77.96
CA LEU A 501 10.86 -11.00 -79.39
C LEU A 501 9.87 -11.75 -80.28
#